data_AF-A0A2N0NWC3-F1
#
_entry.id   AF-A0A2N0NWC3-F1
#
_cell.length_a   1.000
_cell.length_b   1.000
_cell.length_c   1.000
_cell.angle_alpha   90.00
_cell.angle_beta   90.00
_cell.angle_gamma   90.00
#
_symmetry.space_group_name_H-M   'P 1'
#
loop_
_entity.id
_entity.type
_entity.pdbx_description
1 polymer ?
#
loop_
_entity_poly.entity_id
_entity_poly.type
_entity_poly.pdbx_seq_one_letter_code
_entity_poly.pdbx_strand_id
1 'polypeptide(L)'
;MEALVIDTEAWYEDANTNLRSLKRDVGRCMTESASYEKTMWERIETELEEINVENLGFDHPICSGVLDIKSEPFTNMPGSVSDIFKEPFRKYKLEQNHDIMEACKEFIQNEESKINIDEVLGNINYGEWLDKPEELQDLTKRMLESMGEEGSSASAIRKGSRKIARRADYMMVAQFRKNAELEIVYLETGRPNSSQDKRDRDHKKLIHFSKDSIDTTRNIKNLKKIFNQPSRRQNLTIFTINIAGDVIELYAMQKESGIYKYCLIEEATIPLHMTSPSA
;
A
#
# COMPACT_ATOMS: atom_id res chain seq x y z
N MET A 1 10.93 -20.26 18.80
CA MET A 1 10.48 -19.04 18.08
C MET A 1 9.73 -18.21 19.09
N GLU A 2 10.42 -17.29 19.77
CA GLU A 2 9.77 -16.43 20.77
C GLU A 2 8.89 -15.42 20.04
N ALA A 3 7.58 -15.47 20.32
CA ALA A 3 6.66 -14.45 19.85
C ALA A 3 7.13 -13.08 20.35
N LEU A 4 7.09 -12.07 19.48
CA LEU A 4 7.30 -10.68 19.87
C LEU A 4 6.32 -10.33 20.99
N VAL A 5 6.81 -10.26 22.22
CA VAL A 5 6.12 -9.58 23.32
C VAL A 5 6.12 -8.11 22.91
N ILE A 6 5.02 -7.68 22.28
CA ILE A 6 4.72 -6.26 22.15
C ILE A 6 4.58 -5.79 23.59
N ASP A 7 5.41 -4.83 24.00
CA ASP A 7 5.24 -4.16 25.28
C ASP A 7 3.86 -3.48 25.24
N THR A 8 2.88 -4.15 25.85
CA THR A 8 1.46 -3.81 25.72
C THR A 8 1.16 -2.45 26.31
N GLU A 9 1.99 -1.96 27.24
CA GLU A 9 1.80 -0.66 27.89
C GLU A 9 2.31 0.48 27.00
N ALA A 10 3.49 0.30 26.38
CA ALA A 10 4.13 1.34 25.58
C ALA A 10 3.35 1.71 24.30
N TRP A 11 2.70 0.74 23.63
CA TRP A 11 2.04 1.04 22.35
C TRP A 11 0.74 1.83 22.52
N TYR A 12 0.01 1.66 23.63
CA TYR A 12 -1.18 2.46 23.92
C TYR A 12 -0.81 3.93 24.15
N GLU A 13 0.30 4.20 24.83
CA GLU A 13 0.79 5.57 25.03
C GLU A 13 1.19 6.23 23.70
N ASP A 14 1.91 5.49 22.86
CA ASP A 14 2.28 5.94 21.51
C ASP A 14 1.04 6.20 20.65
N ALA A 15 0.07 5.29 20.65
CA ALA A 15 -1.16 5.41 19.88
C ALA A 15 -2.01 6.60 20.35
N ASN A 16 -2.16 6.80 21.67
CA ASN A 16 -2.82 7.98 22.23
C ASN A 16 -2.09 9.28 21.89
N THR A 17 -0.76 9.26 21.84
CA THR A 17 0.05 10.42 21.43
C THR A 17 -0.13 10.75 19.96
N ASN A 18 -0.20 9.73 19.10
CA ASN A 18 -0.49 9.87 17.69
C ASN A 18 -1.91 10.41 17.47
N LEU A 19 -2.92 9.87 18.17
CA LEU A 19 -4.30 10.34 18.09
C LEU A 19 -4.44 11.80 18.52
N ARG A 20 -3.81 12.21 19.65
CA ARG A 20 -3.79 13.61 20.08
C ARG A 20 -3.15 14.54 19.04
N SER A 21 -2.05 14.11 18.43
CA SER A 21 -1.39 14.87 17.38
C SER A 21 -2.27 14.99 16.13
N LEU A 22 -2.92 13.89 15.74
CA LEU A 22 -3.84 13.84 14.61
C LEU A 22 -5.05 14.77 14.83
N LYS A 23 -5.70 14.70 16.01
CA LYS A 23 -6.80 15.61 16.39
C LYS A 23 -6.41 17.08 16.26
N ARG A 24 -5.24 17.45 16.80
CA ARG A 24 -4.72 18.83 16.70
C ARG A 24 -4.51 19.26 15.24
N ASP A 25 -3.92 18.38 14.43
CA ASP A 25 -3.59 18.72 13.04
C ASP A 25 -4.87 18.76 12.18
N VAL A 26 -5.87 17.91 12.45
CA VAL A 26 -7.23 17.98 11.86
C VAL A 26 -7.95 19.26 12.26
N GLY A 27 -7.93 19.63 13.55
CA GLY A 27 -8.54 20.88 14.01
C GLY A 27 -7.91 22.11 13.34
N ARG A 28 -6.61 22.08 13.05
CA ARG A 28 -5.96 23.12 12.25
C ARG A 28 -6.51 23.16 10.81
N CYS A 29 -6.59 22.01 10.13
CA CYS A 29 -7.16 21.94 8.79
C CYS A 29 -8.60 22.46 8.77
N MET A 30 -9.42 22.11 9.75
CA MET A 30 -10.77 22.65 9.88
C MET A 30 -10.78 24.19 9.95
N THR A 31 -9.89 24.81 10.72
CA THR A 31 -9.83 26.28 10.85
C THR A 31 -9.31 26.99 9.60
N GLU A 32 -8.48 26.31 8.79
CA GLU A 32 -7.86 26.85 7.58
C GLU A 32 -8.72 26.62 6.32
N SER A 33 -9.66 25.67 6.37
CA SER A 33 -10.53 25.28 5.25
C SER A 33 -11.85 26.07 5.20
N ALA A 34 -12.46 26.09 4.02
CA ALA A 34 -13.77 26.71 3.78
C ALA A 34 -14.73 25.74 3.08
N SER A 35 -16.04 26.03 3.17
CA SER A 35 -17.10 25.29 2.46
C SER A 35 -17.03 23.77 2.72
N TYR A 36 -17.16 22.95 1.68
CA TYR A 36 -17.24 21.49 1.78
C TYR A 36 -16.00 20.84 2.39
N GLU A 37 -14.81 21.42 2.21
CA GLU A 37 -13.58 20.90 2.84
C GLU A 37 -13.67 21.04 4.38
N LYS A 38 -14.23 22.14 4.86
CA LYS A 38 -14.47 22.33 6.30
C LYS A 38 -15.44 21.27 6.83
N THR A 39 -16.53 20.99 6.13
CA THR A 39 -17.49 19.95 6.51
C THR A 39 -16.86 18.56 6.58
N MET A 40 -15.96 18.24 5.65
CA MET A 40 -15.17 17.00 5.70
C MET A 40 -14.33 16.94 6.98
N TRP A 41 -13.58 18.00 7.29
CA TRP A 41 -12.74 18.05 8.50
C TRP A 41 -13.55 18.04 9.79
N GLU A 42 -14.70 18.72 9.86
CA GLU A 42 -15.62 18.70 11.02
C GLU A 42 -16.12 17.27 11.30
N ARG A 43 -16.45 16.51 10.25
CA ARG A 43 -16.86 15.10 10.41
C ARG A 43 -15.71 14.23 10.88
N ILE A 44 -14.50 14.41 10.32
CA ILE A 44 -13.30 13.68 10.77
C ILE A 44 -12.98 13.99 12.23
N GLU A 45 -13.03 15.25 12.63
CA GLU A 45 -12.78 15.65 14.02
C GLU A 45 -13.76 14.98 14.98
N THR A 46 -15.06 15.03 14.67
CA THR A 46 -16.11 14.41 15.50
C THR A 46 -15.85 12.92 15.74
N GLU A 47 -15.51 12.20 14.67
CA GLU A 47 -15.29 10.76 14.71
C GLU A 47 -13.99 10.42 15.44
N LEU A 48 -12.94 11.23 15.27
CA LEU A 48 -11.72 11.09 16.07
C LEU A 48 -11.96 11.31 17.57
N GLU A 49 -12.92 12.15 17.96
CA GLU A 49 -13.29 12.36 19.36
C GLU A 49 -13.94 11.14 20.01
N GLU A 50 -14.67 10.34 19.23
CA GLU A 50 -15.35 9.13 19.71
C GLU A 50 -14.42 7.91 19.82
N ILE A 51 -13.21 8.00 19.26
CA ILE A 51 -12.26 6.88 19.26
C ILE A 51 -11.70 6.63 20.66
N ASN A 52 -11.92 5.41 21.13
CA ASN A 52 -11.16 4.80 22.21
C ASN A 52 -10.06 3.89 21.62
N VAL A 53 -8.79 4.23 21.86
CA VAL A 53 -7.62 3.46 21.39
C VAL A 53 -7.63 2.02 21.90
N GLU A 54 -8.18 1.77 23.09
CA GLU A 54 -8.28 0.41 23.67
C GLU A 54 -9.18 -0.53 22.85
N ASN A 55 -10.12 0.03 22.10
CA ASN A 55 -11.01 -0.73 21.22
C ASN A 55 -10.37 -0.98 19.84
N LEU A 56 -9.23 -0.36 19.54
CA LEU A 56 -8.53 -0.51 18.27
C LEU A 56 -7.43 -1.56 18.38
N GLY A 57 -7.20 -2.28 17.27
CA GLY A 57 -6.00 -3.10 17.13
C GLY A 57 -4.74 -2.23 17.05
N PHE A 58 -3.60 -2.75 17.49
CA PHE A 58 -2.30 -2.07 17.37
C PHE A 58 -1.93 -1.73 15.91
N ASP A 59 -2.50 -2.48 14.96
CA ASP A 59 -2.29 -2.34 13.51
C ASP A 59 -3.31 -1.39 12.84
N HIS A 60 -4.19 -0.76 13.63
CA HIS A 60 -5.16 0.19 13.12
C HIS A 60 -4.46 1.47 12.62
N PRO A 61 -4.79 2.01 11.43
CA PRO A 61 -4.12 3.19 10.86
C PRO A 61 -4.09 4.41 11.79
N ILE A 62 -5.18 4.64 12.53
CA ILE A 62 -5.33 5.75 13.48
C ILE A 62 -4.34 5.65 14.65
N CYS A 63 -4.02 4.45 15.11
CA CYS A 63 -2.99 4.24 16.14
C CYS A 63 -1.61 4.72 15.66
N SER A 64 -1.39 4.81 14.35
CA SER A 64 -0.19 5.37 13.71
C SER A 64 -0.36 6.82 13.23
N GLY A 65 -1.50 7.47 13.53
CA GLY A 65 -1.81 8.83 13.08
C GLY A 65 -2.09 8.95 11.58
N VAL A 66 -2.55 7.87 10.95
CA VAL A 66 -2.87 7.82 9.52
C VAL A 66 -4.38 7.86 9.32
N LEU A 67 -4.84 8.74 8.42
CA LEU A 67 -6.20 8.72 7.88
C LEU A 67 -6.22 7.84 6.64
N ASP A 68 -6.99 6.77 6.69
CA ASP A 68 -7.18 5.81 5.61
C ASP A 68 -8.58 5.94 5.02
N ILE A 69 -8.67 6.09 3.70
CA ILE A 69 -9.94 6.25 2.97
C ILE A 69 -10.90 5.05 3.13
N LYS A 70 -10.37 3.85 3.48
CA LYS A 70 -11.16 2.65 3.74
C LYS A 70 -11.59 2.49 5.21
N SER A 71 -11.28 3.46 6.06
CA SER A 71 -11.63 3.46 7.48
C SER A 71 -12.64 4.56 7.81
N GLU A 72 -13.33 4.42 8.95
CA GLU A 72 -14.13 5.52 9.48
C GLU A 72 -13.26 6.78 9.67
N PRO A 73 -13.78 7.97 9.32
CA PRO A 73 -15.19 8.26 9.02
C PRO A 73 -15.59 8.12 7.53
N PHE A 74 -14.64 7.78 6.65
CA PHE A 74 -14.85 7.94 5.21
C PHE A 74 -15.83 6.92 4.63
N THR A 75 -15.93 5.74 5.24
CA THR A 75 -16.85 4.66 4.88
C THR A 75 -18.32 5.06 5.04
N ASN A 76 -18.65 5.90 6.03
CA ASN A 76 -20.01 6.41 6.26
C ASN A 76 -20.26 7.81 5.69
N MET A 77 -19.26 8.43 5.09
CA MET A 77 -19.34 9.80 4.57
C MET A 77 -19.90 9.83 3.13
N PRO A 78 -20.73 10.83 2.76
CA PRO A 78 -21.16 11.00 1.38
C PRO A 78 -19.96 11.13 0.42
N GLY A 79 -20.03 10.46 -0.73
CA GLY A 79 -18.95 10.44 -1.72
C GLY A 79 -18.45 11.83 -2.12
N SER A 80 -19.34 12.81 -2.28
CA SER A 80 -18.97 14.18 -2.62
C SER A 80 -18.09 14.87 -1.57
N VAL A 81 -18.20 14.47 -0.30
CA VAL A 81 -17.41 15.01 0.80
C VAL A 81 -16.10 14.23 0.94
N SER A 82 -16.14 12.88 0.84
CA SER A 82 -14.93 12.06 0.90
C SER A 82 -14.04 12.20 -0.34
N ASP A 83 -14.59 12.60 -1.48
CA ASP A 83 -13.81 12.88 -2.69
C ASP A 83 -12.86 14.07 -2.54
N ILE A 84 -13.15 15.01 -1.62
CA ILE A 84 -12.25 16.11 -1.28
C ILE A 84 -10.94 15.58 -0.70
N PHE A 85 -11.00 14.49 0.07
CA PHE A 85 -9.81 13.79 0.57
C PHE A 85 -8.95 13.22 -0.55
N LYS A 86 -9.59 12.83 -1.67
CA LYS A 86 -8.94 12.25 -2.85
C LYS A 86 -8.40 13.29 -3.82
N GLU A 87 -8.84 14.55 -3.76
CA GLU A 87 -8.43 15.63 -4.68
C GLU A 87 -6.91 15.73 -4.88
N PRO A 88 -6.05 15.72 -3.83
CA PRO A 88 -4.60 15.80 -4.01
C PRO A 88 -3.99 14.67 -4.84
N PHE A 89 -4.71 13.54 -4.92
CA PHE A 89 -4.31 12.31 -5.56
C PHE A 89 -4.89 12.13 -6.96
N ARG A 90 -5.88 12.94 -7.37
CA ARG A 90 -6.48 12.87 -8.71
C ARG A 90 -5.47 13.02 -9.84
N LYS A 91 -4.39 13.78 -9.62
CA LYS A 91 -3.27 13.93 -10.56
C LYS A 91 -2.56 12.61 -10.91
N TYR A 92 -2.72 11.57 -10.09
CA TYR A 92 -2.16 10.24 -10.33
C TYR A 92 -3.12 9.33 -11.10
N LYS A 93 -4.40 9.69 -11.20
CA LYS A 93 -5.36 8.98 -12.03
C LYS A 93 -5.13 9.40 -13.48
N LEU A 94 -4.55 8.49 -14.26
CA LEU A 94 -4.33 8.67 -15.68
C LEU A 94 -5.62 8.33 -16.44
N GLU A 95 -5.96 9.17 -17.42
CA GLU A 95 -7.02 8.82 -18.36
C GLU A 95 -6.62 7.57 -19.16
N GLN A 96 -7.59 6.71 -19.44
CA GLN A 96 -7.35 5.52 -20.24
C GLN A 96 -6.89 5.92 -21.63
N ASN A 97 -5.68 5.49 -21.98
CA ASN A 97 -5.15 5.72 -23.31
C ASN A 97 -5.70 4.65 -24.25
N HIS A 98 -6.47 5.07 -25.27
CA HIS A 98 -7.11 4.16 -26.22
C HIS A 98 -6.09 3.26 -26.93
N ASP A 99 -4.94 3.78 -27.34
CA ASP A 99 -3.91 3.02 -28.06
C ASP A 99 -3.29 1.93 -27.17
N ILE A 100 -3.00 2.25 -25.91
CA ILE A 100 -2.52 1.26 -24.93
C ILE A 100 -3.59 0.20 -24.67
N MET A 101 -4.86 0.62 -24.52
CA MET A 101 -5.97 -0.30 -24.29
C MET A 101 -6.18 -1.26 -25.46
N GLU A 102 -6.14 -0.77 -26.70
CA GLU A 102 -6.22 -1.62 -27.89
C GLU A 102 -5.02 -2.57 -27.99
N ALA A 103 -3.80 -2.09 -27.72
CA ALA A 103 -2.62 -2.95 -27.68
C ALA A 103 -2.73 -4.06 -26.61
N CYS A 104 -3.27 -3.75 -25.43
CA CYS A 104 -3.54 -4.73 -24.39
C CYS A 104 -4.60 -5.75 -24.83
N LYS A 105 -5.70 -5.31 -25.46
CA LYS A 105 -6.74 -6.21 -25.97
C LYS A 105 -6.20 -7.13 -27.07
N GLU A 106 -5.45 -6.57 -28.02
CA GLU A 106 -4.80 -7.34 -29.09
C GLU A 106 -3.84 -8.37 -28.51
N PHE A 107 -3.03 -7.99 -27.52
CA PHE A 107 -2.16 -8.92 -26.80
C PHE A 107 -2.94 -10.06 -26.15
N ILE A 108 -4.01 -9.76 -25.40
CA ILE A 108 -4.85 -10.78 -24.74
C ILE A 108 -5.46 -11.73 -25.78
N GLN A 109 -6.06 -11.19 -26.84
CA GLN A 109 -6.67 -12.00 -27.91
C GLN A 109 -5.64 -12.91 -28.60
N ASN A 110 -4.44 -12.38 -28.87
CA ASN A 110 -3.35 -13.15 -29.45
C ASN A 110 -2.91 -14.28 -28.52
N GLU A 111 -2.76 -14.03 -27.22
CA GLU A 111 -2.42 -15.09 -26.26
C GLU A 111 -3.54 -16.13 -26.12
N GLU A 112 -4.80 -15.71 -26.04
CA GLU A 112 -5.95 -16.62 -26.00
C GLU A 112 -6.01 -17.51 -27.25
N SER A 113 -5.73 -16.96 -28.43
CA SER A 113 -5.72 -17.71 -29.70
C SER A 113 -4.61 -18.76 -29.78
N LYS A 114 -3.53 -18.61 -29.00
CA LYS A 114 -2.43 -19.61 -28.93
C LYS A 114 -2.77 -20.78 -28.03
N ILE A 115 -3.76 -20.65 -27.15
CA ILE A 115 -4.16 -21.72 -26.23
C ILE A 115 -5.05 -22.70 -26.99
N ASN A 116 -4.45 -23.70 -27.62
CA ASN A 116 -5.17 -24.89 -28.07
C ASN A 116 -5.43 -25.82 -26.88
N ILE A 117 -6.57 -25.65 -26.21
CA ILE A 117 -6.95 -26.39 -25.00
C ILE A 117 -6.86 -27.92 -25.22
N ASP A 118 -7.26 -28.40 -26.40
CA ASP A 118 -7.27 -29.84 -26.73
C ASP A 118 -5.86 -30.43 -26.92
N GLU A 119 -4.89 -29.62 -27.38
CA GLU A 119 -3.53 -30.08 -27.66
C GLU A 119 -2.59 -29.87 -26.45
N VAL A 120 -2.82 -28.82 -25.65
CA VAL A 120 -2.02 -28.49 -24.46
C VAL A 120 -2.40 -29.34 -23.26
N LEU A 121 -3.68 -29.64 -23.02
CA LEU A 121 -4.12 -30.44 -21.85
C LEU A 121 -4.16 -31.95 -22.12
N GLY A 122 -4.23 -32.39 -23.39
CA GLY A 122 -4.32 -33.80 -23.75
C GLY A 122 -3.04 -34.62 -23.51
N ASN A 123 -1.88 -33.96 -23.41
CA ASN A 123 -0.55 -34.58 -23.30
C ASN A 123 0.19 -34.27 -21.98
N ILE A 124 -0.48 -33.70 -20.98
CA ILE A 124 0.16 -33.40 -19.69
C ILE A 124 0.16 -34.66 -18.83
N ASN A 125 1.34 -35.26 -18.63
CA ASN A 125 1.52 -36.31 -17.63
C ASN A 125 1.46 -35.69 -16.23
N TYR A 126 0.44 -36.05 -15.46
CA TYR A 126 0.34 -35.66 -14.05
C TYR A 126 1.56 -36.15 -13.27
N GLY A 127 2.26 -35.22 -12.60
CA GLY A 127 3.45 -35.50 -11.80
C GLY A 127 4.79 -35.24 -12.49
N GLU A 128 4.76 -34.82 -13.76
CA GLU A 128 5.95 -34.40 -14.50
C GLU A 128 5.95 -32.88 -14.69
N TRP A 129 7.13 -32.26 -14.67
CA TRP A 129 7.26 -30.83 -14.97
C TRP A 129 7.10 -30.60 -16.47
N LEU A 130 6.40 -29.52 -16.84
CA LEU A 130 6.19 -29.13 -18.24
C LEU A 130 7.49 -28.65 -18.89
N ASP A 131 8.33 -27.94 -18.14
CA ASP A 131 9.61 -27.40 -18.59
C ASP A 131 10.75 -28.36 -18.28
N LYS A 132 11.84 -28.27 -19.06
CA LYS A 132 13.02 -29.12 -18.85
C LYS A 132 13.75 -28.73 -17.55
N PRO A 133 14.47 -29.66 -16.90
CA PRO A 133 15.21 -29.37 -15.68
C PRO A 133 16.16 -28.16 -15.78
N GLU A 134 16.78 -27.95 -16.93
CA GLU A 134 17.70 -26.83 -17.17
C GLU A 134 16.95 -25.48 -17.20
N GLU A 135 15.77 -25.44 -17.80
CA GLU A 135 14.91 -24.25 -17.87
C GLU A 135 14.32 -23.94 -16.50
N LEU A 136 13.90 -24.96 -15.75
CA LEU A 136 13.46 -24.83 -14.37
C LEU A 136 14.58 -24.32 -13.46
N GLN A 137 15.82 -24.79 -13.66
CA GLN A 137 16.98 -24.34 -12.89
C GLN A 137 17.34 -22.89 -13.20
N ASP A 138 17.34 -22.48 -14.47
CA ASP A 138 17.57 -21.09 -14.88
C ASP A 138 16.47 -20.16 -14.33
N LEU A 139 15.21 -20.57 -14.44
CA LEU A 139 14.07 -19.85 -13.89
C LEU A 139 14.17 -19.72 -12.37
N THR A 140 14.51 -20.81 -11.67
CA THR A 140 14.69 -20.83 -10.22
C THR A 140 15.83 -19.89 -9.80
N LYS A 141 16.94 -19.89 -10.54
CA LYS A 141 18.08 -19.01 -10.28
C LYS A 141 17.69 -17.55 -10.45
N ARG A 142 17.02 -17.21 -11.55
CA ARG A 142 16.48 -15.86 -11.80
C ARG A 142 15.48 -15.43 -10.73
N MET A 143 14.60 -16.33 -10.28
CA MET A 143 13.67 -16.06 -9.18
C MET A 143 14.42 -15.80 -7.87
N LEU A 144 15.41 -16.63 -7.53
CA LEU A 144 16.22 -16.47 -6.32
C LEU A 144 17.07 -15.18 -6.35
N GLU A 145 17.62 -14.82 -7.50
CA GLU A 145 18.34 -13.56 -7.71
C GLU A 145 17.40 -12.36 -7.56
N SER A 146 16.21 -12.41 -8.18
CA SER A 146 15.21 -11.34 -8.08
C SER A 146 14.57 -11.20 -6.69
N MET A 147 14.37 -12.31 -5.96
CA MET A 147 13.82 -12.31 -4.59
C MET A 147 14.90 -11.98 -3.54
N GLY A 148 16.19 -12.17 -3.88
CA GLY A 148 17.33 -11.89 -3.01
C GLY A 148 17.59 -10.41 -2.74
N GLU A 149 17.07 -9.50 -3.58
CA GLU A 149 17.35 -8.07 -3.49
C GLU A 149 16.35 -7.31 -2.61
N GLU A 150 16.84 -6.98 -1.41
CA GLU A 150 16.44 -5.85 -0.55
C GLU A 150 15.07 -5.94 0.14
N GLY A 151 15.12 -6.10 1.47
CA GLY A 151 14.01 -5.71 2.35
C GLY A 151 14.05 -4.22 2.63
N SER A 152 12.92 -3.64 3.03
CA SER A 152 12.88 -2.21 3.39
C SER A 152 13.96 -1.88 4.41
N SER A 153 14.89 -1.03 3.98
CA SER A 153 15.95 -0.50 4.82
C SER A 153 15.34 0.35 5.94
N ALA A 154 14.22 1.04 5.68
CA ALA A 154 13.49 1.81 6.69
C ALA A 154 12.98 0.94 7.86
N SER A 155 12.41 -0.24 7.57
CA SER A 155 11.93 -1.16 8.62
C SER A 155 13.10 -1.76 9.44
N ALA A 156 14.22 -2.07 8.78
CA ALA A 156 15.41 -2.62 9.42
C ALA A 156 16.16 -1.60 10.30
N ILE A 157 16.26 -0.33 9.85
CA ILE A 157 16.89 0.76 10.60
C ILE A 157 16.13 1.04 11.91
N ARG A 158 14.79 0.94 11.91
CA ARG A 158 13.95 1.22 13.10
C ARG A 158 14.04 0.13 14.17
N LYS A 159 14.21 -1.14 13.80
CA LYS A 159 14.16 -2.25 14.77
C LYS A 159 15.51 -2.63 15.39
N GLY A 160 16.59 -1.97 14.99
CA GLY A 160 17.95 -2.43 15.23
C GLY A 160 18.22 -3.71 14.43
N SER A 161 19.46 -3.94 14.05
CA SER A 161 19.94 -5.02 13.19
C SER A 161 19.70 -6.47 13.69
N ARG A 162 18.82 -6.68 14.69
CA ARG A 162 18.53 -7.97 15.34
C ARG A 162 17.06 -8.39 15.34
N LYS A 163 16.13 -7.64 14.76
CA LYS A 163 14.71 -8.04 14.66
C LYS A 163 14.30 -8.10 13.20
N ILE A 164 13.72 -9.23 12.79
CA ILE A 164 13.22 -9.49 11.43
C ILE A 164 12.34 -8.30 11.00
N ALA A 165 12.85 -7.52 10.04
CA ALA A 165 12.08 -6.49 9.35
C ALA A 165 10.94 -7.20 8.63
N ARG A 166 9.70 -6.67 8.73
CA ARG A 166 8.66 -7.16 7.82
C ARG A 166 9.07 -6.67 6.43
N ARG A 167 9.12 -7.58 5.46
CA ARG A 167 9.49 -7.27 4.07
C ARG A 167 8.22 -7.26 3.22
N ALA A 168 8.10 -6.27 2.36
CA ALA A 168 7.11 -6.31 1.28
C ALA A 168 7.54 -7.37 0.27
N ASP A 169 6.59 -7.96 -0.46
CA ASP A 169 6.94 -8.97 -1.47
C ASP A 169 7.82 -8.35 -2.55
N TYR A 170 7.48 -7.13 -2.96
CA TYR A 170 8.33 -6.31 -3.83
C TYR A 170 8.40 -4.87 -3.34
N MET A 171 9.51 -4.22 -3.66
CA MET A 171 9.79 -2.83 -3.32
C MET A 171 10.50 -2.15 -4.49
N MET A 172 10.08 -0.93 -4.82
CA MET A 172 10.78 -0.10 -5.80
C MET A 172 11.52 1.02 -5.10
N VAL A 173 12.81 1.16 -5.42
CA VAL A 173 13.70 2.18 -4.85
C VAL A 173 14.17 3.10 -5.97
N ALA A 174 14.00 4.40 -5.77
CA ALA A 174 14.57 5.43 -6.62
C ALA A 174 15.92 5.88 -6.05
N GLN A 175 16.98 5.78 -6.87
CA GLN A 175 18.29 6.32 -6.53
C GLN A 175 18.36 7.83 -6.81
N PHE A 176 18.56 8.60 -5.75
CA PHE A 176 18.72 10.05 -5.74
C PHE A 176 20.17 10.44 -5.47
N ARG A 177 20.88 10.92 -6.51
CA ARG A 177 22.33 11.17 -6.45
C ARG A 177 23.10 9.90 -6.07
N LYS A 178 24.44 9.96 -6.04
CA LYS A 178 25.28 8.75 -5.87
C LYS A 178 25.10 7.97 -4.55
N ASN A 179 24.36 8.49 -3.57
CA ASN A 179 24.35 7.94 -2.19
C ASN A 179 23.01 8.07 -1.45
N ALA A 180 21.88 8.39 -2.10
CA ALA A 180 20.59 8.39 -1.40
C ALA A 180 19.59 7.51 -2.15
N GLU A 181 19.00 6.59 -1.42
CA GLU A 181 17.94 5.72 -1.91
C GLU A 181 16.62 6.16 -1.29
N LEU A 182 15.57 6.11 -2.10
CA LEU A 182 14.23 6.46 -1.70
C LEU A 182 13.30 5.32 -2.08
N GLU A 183 12.76 4.62 -1.10
CA GLU A 183 11.67 3.67 -1.30
C GLU A 183 10.45 4.46 -1.78
N ILE A 184 9.88 4.10 -2.93
CA ILE A 184 8.77 4.83 -3.57
C ILE A 184 7.54 3.97 -3.83
N VAL A 185 7.69 2.65 -3.94
CA VAL A 185 6.57 1.72 -4.15
C VAL A 185 6.74 0.48 -3.28
N TYR A 186 5.64 0.02 -2.69
CA TYR A 186 5.54 -1.29 -2.03
C TYR A 186 4.46 -2.14 -2.68
N LEU A 187 4.73 -3.43 -2.84
CA LEU A 187 3.76 -4.37 -3.39
C LEU A 187 3.65 -5.58 -2.45
N GLU A 188 2.41 -5.90 -2.08
CA GLU A 188 2.04 -7.17 -1.47
C GLU A 188 1.24 -7.99 -2.48
N THR A 189 1.55 -9.29 -2.50
CA THR A 189 0.89 -10.25 -3.35
C THR A 189 0.25 -11.36 -2.51
N GLY A 190 -0.89 -11.81 -2.99
CA GLY A 190 -1.68 -12.89 -2.45
C GLY A 190 -1.98 -13.89 -3.54
N ARG A 191 -2.43 -15.07 -3.12
CA ARG A 191 -2.94 -16.07 -4.05
C ARG A 191 -4.25 -15.59 -4.68
N PRO A 192 -4.58 -16.08 -5.88
CA PRO A 192 -5.88 -15.86 -6.52
C PRO A 192 -7.09 -16.22 -5.65
N ASN A 193 -6.96 -17.16 -4.70
CA ASN A 193 -8.02 -17.55 -3.75
C ASN A 193 -7.83 -16.93 -2.35
N SER A 194 -7.10 -15.82 -2.25
CA SER A 194 -6.89 -15.15 -0.96
C SER A 194 -8.19 -14.63 -0.37
N SER A 195 -8.31 -14.72 0.95
CA SER A 195 -9.47 -14.20 1.67
C SER A 195 -9.43 -12.68 1.81
N GLN A 196 -10.59 -12.10 2.14
CA GLN A 196 -10.71 -10.70 2.53
C GLN A 196 -9.77 -10.35 3.70
N ASP A 197 -9.64 -11.24 4.69
CA ASP A 197 -8.71 -11.05 5.82
C ASP A 197 -7.24 -10.95 5.39
N LYS A 198 -6.82 -11.61 4.30
CA LYS A 198 -5.48 -11.41 3.74
C LYS A 198 -5.36 -10.02 3.15
N ARG A 199 -6.34 -9.60 2.35
CA ARG A 199 -6.38 -8.26 1.74
C ARG A 199 -6.29 -7.16 2.80
N ASP A 200 -7.05 -7.28 3.89
CA ASP A 200 -7.08 -6.27 4.96
C ASP A 200 -5.77 -6.25 5.77
N ARG A 201 -5.17 -7.42 6.03
CA ARG A 201 -3.86 -7.50 6.69
C ARG A 201 -2.75 -6.87 5.84
N ASP A 202 -2.76 -7.12 4.53
CA ASP A 202 -1.79 -6.54 3.60
C ASP A 202 -1.97 -5.03 3.48
N HIS A 203 -3.21 -4.54 3.41
CA HIS A 203 -3.54 -3.12 3.41
C HIS A 203 -2.95 -2.40 4.62
N LYS A 204 -3.16 -2.93 5.83
CA LYS A 204 -2.56 -2.38 7.06
C LYS A 204 -1.03 -2.45 7.07
N LYS A 205 -0.45 -3.54 6.55
CA LYS A 205 1.00 -3.69 6.40
C LYS A 205 1.60 -2.62 5.48
N LEU A 206 0.96 -2.38 4.33
CA LEU A 206 1.35 -1.37 3.34
C LEU A 206 1.25 0.06 3.87
N ILE A 207 0.25 0.36 4.70
CA ILE A 207 0.13 1.64 5.42
C ILE A 207 1.36 1.89 6.30
N HIS A 208 1.77 0.89 7.09
CA HIS A 208 2.93 1.03 7.95
C HIS A 208 4.22 1.23 7.17
N PHE A 209 4.44 0.49 6.08
CA PHE A 209 5.61 0.69 5.21
C PHE A 209 5.66 2.08 4.61
N SER A 210 4.52 2.55 4.10
CA SER A 210 4.43 3.89 3.50
C SER A 210 4.77 4.99 4.50
N LYS A 211 4.20 4.90 5.70
CA LYS A 211 4.47 5.86 6.78
C LYS A 211 5.95 5.83 7.16
N ASP A 212 6.50 4.64 7.38
CA ASP A 212 7.91 4.46 7.78
C ASP A 212 8.86 5.02 6.71
N SER A 213 8.57 4.83 5.42
CA SER A 213 9.38 5.42 4.34
C SER A 213 9.29 6.94 4.31
N ILE A 214 8.11 7.54 4.48
CA ILE A 214 7.96 8.99 4.55
C ILE A 214 8.78 9.57 5.72
N ASP A 215 8.69 8.95 6.89
CA ASP A 215 9.39 9.38 8.10
C ASP A 215 10.91 9.25 7.97
N THR A 216 11.35 8.11 7.45
CA THR A 216 12.78 7.84 7.21
C THR A 216 13.35 8.83 6.20
N THR A 217 12.65 9.05 5.09
CA THR A 217 13.05 10.01 4.04
C THR A 217 13.21 11.43 4.58
N ARG A 218 12.30 11.86 5.46
CA ARG A 218 12.36 13.20 6.08
C ARG A 218 13.49 13.34 7.11
N ASN A 219 14.06 12.24 7.57
CA ASN A 219 15.18 12.23 8.53
C ASN A 219 16.55 12.10 7.87
N ILE A 220 16.65 11.50 6.67
CA ILE A 220 17.91 11.38 5.91
C ILE A 220 18.43 12.77 5.52
N LYS A 221 19.63 13.16 5.99
CA LYS A 221 20.19 14.52 5.84
C LYS A 221 20.08 15.12 4.43
N ASN A 222 20.35 14.34 3.38
CA ASN A 222 20.31 14.80 1.99
C ASN A 222 18.87 15.00 1.49
N LEU A 223 17.96 14.08 1.83
CA LEU A 223 16.56 14.10 1.42
C LEU A 223 15.75 15.09 2.28
N LYS A 224 16.05 15.18 3.57
CA LYS A 224 15.54 16.19 4.51
C LYS A 224 15.68 17.60 3.96
N LYS A 225 16.82 17.94 3.36
CA LYS A 225 17.02 19.26 2.72
C LYS A 225 16.08 19.51 1.53
N ILE A 226 15.67 18.46 0.82
CA ILE A 226 14.81 18.55 -0.37
C ILE A 226 13.34 18.58 0.06
N PHE A 227 12.93 17.63 0.91
CA PHE A 227 11.53 17.42 1.27
C PHE A 227 11.06 18.29 2.45
N ASN A 228 11.95 18.91 3.23
CA ASN A 228 11.52 19.87 4.26
C ASN A 228 11.45 21.31 3.75
N GLN A 229 11.81 21.58 2.48
CA GLN A 229 11.59 22.88 1.85
C GLN A 229 10.09 23.14 1.68
N PRO A 230 9.55 24.31 2.12
CA PRO A 230 8.11 24.59 2.08
C PRO A 230 7.45 24.30 0.71
N SER A 231 8.12 24.64 -0.40
CA SER A 231 7.63 24.41 -1.76
C SER A 231 7.66 22.94 -2.24
N ARG A 232 8.31 22.03 -1.50
CA ARG A 232 8.46 20.61 -1.85
C ARG A 232 7.98 19.65 -0.75
N ARG A 233 7.48 20.18 0.37
CA ARG A 233 6.94 19.41 1.51
C ARG A 233 5.81 18.47 1.13
N GLN A 234 5.10 18.77 0.05
CA GLN A 234 3.96 18.03 -0.47
C GLN A 234 4.32 17.08 -1.65
N ASN A 235 5.61 16.91 -1.95
CA ASN A 235 6.00 16.19 -3.18
C ASN A 235 6.41 14.73 -2.96
N LEU A 236 6.53 14.28 -1.70
CA LEU A 236 6.82 12.88 -1.43
C LEU A 236 5.52 12.10 -1.31
N THR A 237 5.29 11.25 -2.30
CA THR A 237 4.18 10.31 -2.34
C THR A 237 4.75 8.90 -2.44
N ILE A 238 4.30 8.01 -1.55
CA ILE A 238 4.65 6.60 -1.59
C ILE A 238 3.45 5.85 -2.16
N PHE A 239 3.68 5.02 -3.17
CA PHE A 239 2.62 4.20 -3.75
C PHE A 239 2.64 2.80 -3.14
N THR A 240 1.48 2.18 -3.08
CA THR A 240 1.35 0.81 -2.63
C THR A 240 0.41 0.05 -3.54
N ILE A 241 0.73 -1.20 -3.80
CA ILE A 241 -0.06 -2.09 -4.62
C ILE A 241 -0.40 -3.30 -3.75
N ASN A 242 -1.68 -3.62 -3.65
CA ASN A 242 -2.17 -4.80 -2.97
C ASN A 242 -2.85 -5.70 -4.00
N ILE A 243 -2.27 -6.88 -4.24
CA ILE A 243 -2.86 -7.89 -5.11
C ILE A 243 -3.30 -9.04 -4.22
N ALA A 244 -4.59 -9.21 -4.00
CA ALA A 244 -5.10 -10.32 -3.19
C ALA A 244 -6.45 -10.78 -3.71
N GLY A 245 -6.55 -12.09 -3.98
CA GLY A 245 -7.75 -12.65 -4.59
C GLY A 245 -7.79 -12.31 -6.08
N ASP A 246 -8.93 -11.82 -6.53
CA ASP A 246 -9.18 -11.29 -7.86
C ASP A 246 -9.14 -9.76 -7.92
N VAL A 247 -8.53 -9.08 -6.94
CA VAL A 247 -8.49 -7.62 -6.90
C VAL A 247 -7.06 -7.10 -6.84
N ILE A 248 -6.79 -6.05 -7.63
CA ILE A 248 -5.60 -5.20 -7.54
C ILE A 248 -6.06 -3.83 -7.05
N GLU A 249 -5.44 -3.36 -5.97
CA GLU A 249 -5.69 -2.04 -5.40
C GLU A 249 -4.39 -1.22 -5.43
N LEU A 250 -4.45 -0.02 -6.02
CA LEU A 250 -3.35 0.94 -6.02
C LEU A 250 -3.70 2.08 -5.06
N TYR A 251 -2.87 2.32 -4.05
CA TYR A 251 -2.98 3.46 -3.15
C TYR A 251 -1.77 4.38 -3.24
N ALA A 252 -1.95 5.57 -2.69
CA ALA A 252 -0.90 6.53 -2.46
C ALA A 252 -0.97 7.08 -1.03
N MET A 253 0.19 7.20 -0.39
CA MET A 253 0.35 7.91 0.88
C MET A 253 1.09 9.22 0.68
N GLN A 254 0.55 10.29 1.27
CA GLN A 254 1.23 11.58 1.37
C GLN A 254 1.06 12.17 2.77
N LYS A 255 2.07 12.89 3.26
CA LYS A 255 1.97 13.65 4.52
C LYS A 255 1.80 15.15 4.25
N GLU A 256 0.59 15.65 4.47
CA GLU A 256 0.18 17.05 4.27
C GLU A 256 -0.31 17.67 5.57
N SER A 257 0.10 18.90 5.87
CA SER A 257 -0.31 19.63 7.08
C SER A 257 -0.11 18.86 8.40
N GLY A 258 0.83 17.90 8.43
CA GLY A 258 1.08 17.04 9.60
C GLY A 258 0.37 15.69 9.56
N ILE A 259 -0.64 15.55 8.70
CA ILE A 259 -1.52 14.40 8.58
C ILE A 259 -1.02 13.45 7.48
N TYR A 260 -0.93 12.16 7.77
CA TYR A 260 -0.73 11.14 6.73
C TYR A 260 -2.10 10.80 6.12
N LYS A 261 -2.24 11.02 4.83
CA LYS A 261 -3.42 10.67 4.04
C LYS A 261 -3.08 9.45 3.20
N TYR A 262 -3.85 8.39 3.34
CA TYR A 262 -3.73 7.17 2.54
C TYR A 262 -4.99 6.99 1.70
N CYS A 263 -4.83 7.08 0.39
CA CYS A 263 -5.93 7.20 -0.55
C CYS A 263 -5.84 6.14 -1.64
N LEU A 264 -6.98 5.52 -1.96
CA LEU A 264 -7.15 4.66 -3.11
C LEU A 264 -7.08 5.51 -4.38
N ILE A 265 -6.24 5.09 -5.33
CA ILE A 265 -6.07 5.72 -6.64
C ILE A 265 -6.93 5.00 -7.67
N GLU A 266 -6.79 3.67 -7.72
CA GLU A 266 -7.50 2.82 -8.65
C GLU A 266 -7.67 1.42 -8.07
N GLU A 267 -8.77 0.77 -8.45
CA GLU A 267 -9.07 -0.62 -8.12
C GLU A 267 -9.48 -1.34 -9.40
N ALA A 268 -8.97 -2.55 -9.61
CA ALA A 268 -9.29 -3.36 -10.78
C ALA A 268 -9.50 -4.82 -10.39
N THR A 269 -10.50 -5.45 -10.99
CA THR A 269 -10.73 -6.89 -10.87
C THR A 269 -9.89 -7.64 -11.91
N ILE A 270 -9.14 -8.63 -11.46
CA ILE A 270 -8.40 -9.57 -12.30
C ILE A 270 -9.42 -10.59 -12.84
N PRO A 271 -9.53 -10.76 -14.16
CA PRO A 271 -10.42 -11.75 -14.75
C PRO A 271 -9.86 -13.16 -14.52
N LEU A 272 -10.08 -13.70 -13.33
CA LEU A 272 -9.69 -15.06 -12.98
C LEU A 272 -10.83 -16.02 -13.32
N HIS A 273 -10.59 -16.97 -14.23
CA HIS A 273 -11.49 -18.10 -14.45
C HIS A 273 -11.35 -19.13 -13.33
N MET A 274 -11.85 -18.79 -12.14
CA MET A 274 -11.98 -19.76 -11.06
C MET A 274 -13.31 -20.47 -11.20
N THR A 275 -13.28 -21.72 -11.65
CA THR A 275 -14.40 -22.63 -11.37
C THR A 275 -14.51 -22.75 -9.86
N SER A 276 -15.56 -22.17 -9.26
CA SER A 276 -15.85 -22.42 -7.84
C SER A 276 -15.82 -23.93 -7.59
N PRO A 277 -15.19 -24.41 -6.51
CA PRO A 277 -15.43 -25.77 -6.07
C PRO A 277 -16.94 -25.85 -5.84
N SER A 278 -17.63 -26.67 -6.63
CA SER A 278 -19.02 -27.01 -6.42
C SER A 278 -19.22 -27.34 -4.94
N ALA A 279 -20.13 -26.59 -4.30
CA ALA A 279 -20.51 -26.74 -2.90
C ALA A 279 -21.00 -28.16 -2.57
#